data_AF-A0A0Q4CFU1-F1
#
_entry.id   AF-A0A0Q4CFU1-F1
#
_cell.length_a   1.000
_cell.length_b   1.000
_cell.length_c   1.000
_cell.angle_alpha   90.00
_cell.angle_beta   90.00
_cell.angle_gamma   90.00
#
_symmetry.space_group_name_H-M   'P 1'
#
loop_
_entity.id
_entity.type
_entity.pdbx_description
1 polymer ?
#
loop_
_entity_poly.entity_id
_entity_poly.type
_entity_poly.pdbx_seq_one_letter_code
_entity_poly.pdbx_strand_id
1 'polypeptide(L)'
;MAMKTLTPYVRPAKVARATSSLTNVATNAVEMARQHLRTGNPGAYARLLAGQHRASTARQQEAIEAVIAADACQRLFTRHAANGCLVAREG
;
A
#
# COMPACT_ATOMS: atom_id res chain seq x y z
N MET A 1 6.71 19.92 32.94
CA MET A 1 6.57 20.00 31.47
C MET A 1 6.17 18.62 30.96
N ALA A 2 4.93 18.43 30.52
CA ALA A 2 4.46 17.14 30.01
C ALA A 2 4.59 17.12 28.48
N MET A 3 5.53 16.31 27.96
CA MET A 3 5.68 16.09 26.52
C MET A 3 4.50 15.24 26.03
N LYS A 4 3.65 15.84 25.20
CA LYS A 4 2.49 15.18 24.59
C LYS A 4 2.98 14.47 23.33
N THR A 5 3.22 13.16 23.43
CA THR A 5 3.61 12.29 22.33
C THR A 5 2.47 12.23 21.31
N LEU A 6 2.53 13.09 20.28
CA LEU A 6 1.63 13.01 19.13
C LEU A 6 2.03 11.79 18.30
N THR A 7 1.39 10.65 18.56
CA THR A 7 1.45 9.48 17.68
C THR A 7 1.01 9.90 16.28
N PRO A 8 1.87 9.82 15.24
CA PRO A 8 1.49 10.18 13.88
C PRO A 8 0.76 9.00 13.25
N TYR A 9 -0.43 8.67 13.75
CA TYR A 9 -1.33 7.71 13.12
C TYR A 9 -2.13 8.39 12.01
N VAL A 10 -1.43 9.10 11.12
CA VAL A 10 -2.03 9.61 9.88
C VAL A 10 -2.09 8.44 8.90
N ARG A 11 -3.15 7.64 9.02
CA ARG A 11 -3.50 6.64 8.00
C ARG A 11 -3.54 7.34 6.64
N PRO A 12 -2.96 6.76 5.57
CA PRO A 12 -3.06 7.34 4.24
C PRO A 12 -4.53 7.31 3.80
N ALA A 13 -5.23 8.42 4.01
CA ALA A 13 -6.66 8.56 3.76
C ALA A 13 -7.06 8.17 2.32
N LYS A 14 -6.13 8.35 1.37
CA LYS A 14 -6.30 8.00 -0.04
C LYS A 14 -6.36 6.49 -0.28
N VAL A 15 -5.61 5.69 0.50
CA VAL A 15 -5.60 4.22 0.39
C VAL A 15 -6.82 3.61 1.07
N ALA A 16 -7.20 4.13 2.25
CA ALA A 16 -8.40 3.68 2.96
C ALA A 16 -9.68 3.88 2.14
N ARG A 17 -9.74 4.95 1.35
CA ARG A 17 -10.88 5.24 0.45
C ARG A 17 -10.86 4.41 -0.84
N ALA A 18 -9.68 3.98 -1.29
CA ALA A 18 -9.53 3.08 -2.43
C ALA A 18 -9.91 1.64 -2.08
N THR A 19 -9.57 1.19 -0.86
CA THR A 19 -9.90 -0.17 -0.40
C THR A 19 -11.40 -0.41 -0.22
N SER A 20 -12.20 0.63 0.01
CA SER A 20 -13.66 0.48 0.19
C SER A 20 -14.41 0.17 -1.11
N SER A 21 -13.78 0.30 -2.28
CA SER A 21 -14.34 -0.12 -3.57
C SER A 21 -13.88 -1.51 -4.03
N LEU A 22 -13.03 -2.19 -3.25
CA LEU A 22 -12.63 -3.56 -3.53
C LEU A 22 -13.71 -4.54 -3.05
N THR A 23 -13.96 -5.58 -3.84
CA THR A 23 -14.75 -6.73 -3.37
C THR A 23 -13.95 -7.53 -2.34
N ASN A 24 -14.63 -8.37 -1.56
CA ASN A 24 -13.95 -9.26 -0.60
C ASN A 24 -12.88 -10.14 -1.28
N VAL A 25 -13.13 -10.58 -2.52
CA VAL A 25 -12.18 -11.35 -3.32
C VAL A 25 -10.93 -10.52 -3.64
N ALA A 26 -11.10 -9.29 -4.12
CA ALA A 26 -9.98 -8.42 -4.45
C ALA A 26 -9.19 -8.01 -3.19
N THR A 27 -9.86 -7.79 -2.06
CA THR A 27 -9.22 -7.53 -0.76
C THR A 27 -8.36 -8.70 -0.30
N ASN A 28 -8.87 -9.94 -0.38
CA ASN A 28 -8.08 -11.13 -0.02
C ASN A 28 -6.87 -11.32 -0.95
N ALA A 29 -7.05 -11.05 -2.24
CA ALA A 29 -5.94 -11.12 -3.19
C ALA A 29 -4.86 -10.06 -2.92
N VAL A 30 -5.25 -8.84 -2.52
CA VAL A 30 -4.32 -7.80 -2.08
C VAL A 30 -3.54 -8.22 -0.83
N GLU A 31 -4.19 -8.81 0.16
CA GLU A 31 -3.49 -9.28 1.37
C GLU A 31 -2.54 -10.43 1.08
N MET A 32 -2.92 -11.37 0.21
CA MET A 32 -2.03 -12.44 -0.25
C MET A 32 -0.85 -11.88 -1.06
N ALA A 33 -1.08 -10.87 -1.90
CA ALA A 33 -0.01 -10.19 -2.62
C ALA A 33 0.99 -9.56 -1.63
N ARG A 34 0.51 -8.85 -0.61
CA ARG A 34 1.36 -8.28 0.44
C ARG A 34 2.13 -9.33 1.21
N GLN A 35 1.55 -10.51 1.44
CA GLN A 35 2.27 -11.63 2.02
C GLN A 35 3.44 -12.07 1.14
N HIS A 36 3.24 -12.22 -0.17
CA HIS A 36 4.33 -12.53 -1.11
C HIS A 36 5.46 -11.50 -1.08
N LEU A 37 5.12 -10.21 -0.96
CA LEU A 37 6.12 -9.17 -0.76
C LEU A 37 6.92 -9.36 0.54
N ARG A 38 6.25 -9.68 1.65
CA ARG A 38 6.90 -9.90 2.96
C ARG A 38 7.81 -11.13 2.94
N THR A 39 7.45 -12.17 2.20
CA THR A 39 8.23 -13.42 2.08
C THR A 39 9.29 -13.35 0.98
N GLY A 40 9.59 -12.18 0.41
CA GLY A 40 10.64 -12.03 -0.61
C GLY A 40 10.29 -12.59 -1.99
N ASN A 41 9.00 -12.74 -2.32
CA ASN A 41 8.55 -13.22 -3.63
C ASN A 41 7.80 -12.10 -4.42
N PRO A 42 8.52 -11.10 -4.96
CA PRO A 42 7.91 -9.99 -5.69
C PRO A 42 7.27 -10.43 -7.02
N GLY A 43 7.73 -11.54 -7.62
CA GLY A 43 7.16 -12.07 -8.85
C GLY A 43 5.74 -12.62 -8.65
N ALA A 44 5.47 -13.29 -7.52
CA ALA A 44 4.13 -13.75 -7.17
C ALA A 44 3.19 -12.57 -6.85
N TYR A 45 3.69 -11.54 -6.16
CA TYR A 45 2.95 -10.28 -5.94
C TYR A 45 2.49 -9.66 -7.26
N ALA A 46 3.43 -9.44 -8.21
CA ALA A 46 3.13 -8.79 -9.48
C ALA A 46 2.12 -9.60 -10.31
N ARG A 47 2.32 -10.92 -10.40
CA ARG A 47 1.39 -11.80 -11.14
C ARG A 47 -0.01 -11.78 -10.56
N LEU A 48 -0.14 -11.85 -9.23
CA LEU A 48 -1.43 -11.88 -8.56
C LEU A 48 -2.21 -10.57 -8.77
N LEU A 49 -1.60 -9.41 -8.54
CA LEU A 49 -2.26 -8.13 -8.73
C LEU A 49 -2.56 -7.83 -10.21
N ALA A 50 -1.68 -8.21 -11.13
CA ALA A 50 -1.95 -8.08 -12.56
C ALA A 50 -3.13 -8.96 -13.03
N GLY A 51 -3.33 -10.13 -12.41
CA GLY A 51 -4.50 -10.96 -12.64
C GLY A 51 -5.78 -10.30 -12.12
N GLN A 52 -5.75 -9.79 -10.89
CA GLN A 52 -6.90 -9.11 -10.30
C GLN A 52 -7.27 -7.82 -11.04
N HIS A 53 -6.29 -7.02 -11.45
CA HIS A 53 -6.51 -5.78 -12.20
C HIS A 53 -7.23 -6.04 -13.53
N ARG A 54 -6.79 -7.06 -14.29
CA ARG A 54 -7.43 -7.45 -15.56
C ARG A 54 -8.85 -7.97 -15.40
N ALA A 55 -9.17 -8.59 -14.27
CA ALA A 55 -10.51 -9.11 -13.96
C ALA A 55 -11.44 -8.08 -13.29
N SER A 56 -10.96 -6.86 -13.04
CA SER A 56 -11.64 -5.84 -12.24
C SER A 56 -12.34 -4.78 -13.09
N THR A 57 -13.34 -4.13 -12.50
CA THR A 57 -13.95 -2.90 -13.07
C THR A 57 -12.96 -1.73 -13.01
N ALA A 58 -13.17 -0.67 -13.81
CA ALA A 58 -12.29 0.50 -13.83
C ALA A 58 -12.07 1.12 -12.43
N ARG A 59 -13.13 1.24 -11.62
CA ARG A 59 -13.03 1.73 -10.24
C ARG A 59 -12.17 0.84 -9.34
N GLN A 60 -12.23 -0.47 -9.55
CA GLN A 60 -11.42 -1.43 -8.80
C GLN A 60 -9.97 -1.47 -9.29
N GLN A 61 -9.74 -1.26 -10.58
CA GLN A 61 -8.41 -1.10 -11.16
C GLN A 61 -7.69 0.09 -10.53
N GLU A 62 -8.34 1.25 -10.46
CA GLU A 62 -7.80 2.43 -9.75
C GLU A 62 -7.47 2.12 -8.29
N ALA A 63 -8.32 1.33 -7.62
CA ALA A 63 -8.07 0.93 -6.24
C ALA A 63 -6.85 0.00 -6.10
N ILE A 64 -6.67 -0.95 -7.03
CA ILE A 64 -5.51 -1.85 -7.07
C ILE A 64 -4.24 -1.04 -7.38
N GLU A 65 -4.30 -0.09 -8.31
CA GLU A 65 -3.17 0.81 -8.63
C GLU A 65 -2.77 1.68 -7.42
N ALA A 66 -3.76 2.20 -6.68
CA ALA A 66 -3.51 2.93 -5.45
C ALA A 66 -2.84 2.06 -4.37
N VAL A 67 -3.22 0.78 -4.28
CA VAL A 67 -2.54 -0.20 -3.42
C VAL A 67 -1.10 -0.41 -3.85
N ILE A 68 -0.85 -0.62 -5.14
CA ILE A 68 0.51 -0.80 -5.68
C ILE A 68 1.39 0.41 -5.35
N ALA A 69 0.87 1.62 -5.57
CA ALA A 69 1.58 2.86 -5.26
C ALA A 69 1.87 2.99 -3.75
N ALA A 70 0.92 2.61 -2.90
CA ALA A 70 1.10 2.65 -1.45
C ALA A 70 2.18 1.66 -0.98
N ASP A 71 2.12 0.41 -1.46
CA ASP A 71 3.06 -0.64 -1.11
C ASP A 71 4.47 -0.29 -1.62
N ALA A 72 4.59 0.30 -2.80
CA ALA A 72 5.85 0.83 -3.33
C ALA A 72 6.39 1.97 -2.46
N CYS A 73 5.53 2.92 -2.09
CA CYS A 73 5.93 4.05 -1.25
C CYS A 73 6.49 3.63 0.11
N GLN A 74 5.87 2.63 0.75
CA GLN A 74 6.33 2.10 2.03
C GLN A 74 7.68 1.37 1.94
N ARG A 75 8.03 0.85 0.77
CA ARG A 75 9.27 0.10 0.55
C ARG A 75 10.41 1.01 0.12
N LEU A 76 10.13 1.93 -0.81
CA LEU A 76 11.13 2.77 -1.46
C LEU A 76 11.42 4.06 -0.68
N PHE A 77 10.49 4.52 0.16
CA PHE A 77 10.65 5.76 0.89
C PHE A 77 10.51 5.57 2.39
N THR A 78 11.24 6.40 3.13
CA THR A 78 11.06 6.62 4.57
C THR A 78 10.70 8.09 4.79
N ARG A 79 10.16 8.44 5.97
CA ARG A 79 9.92 9.84 6.32
C ARG A 79 11.12 10.41 7.04
N HIS A 80 11.59 11.57 6.60
CA HIS A 80 12.64 12.30 7.27
C HIS A 80 12.18 12.77 8.65
N ALA A 81 12.98 12.49 9.68
CA ALA A 81 12.57 12.62 11.08
C ALA A 81 12.19 14.07 11.49
N ALA A 82 12.82 15.07 10.89
CA ALA A 82 12.65 16.47 11.30
C ALA A 82 11.48 17.20 10.61
N ASN A 83 11.18 16.86 9.35
CA ASN A 83 10.20 17.61 8.54
C ASN A 83 9.12 16.72 7.91
N GLY A 84 9.20 15.40 8.09
CA GLY A 84 8.20 14.45 7.61
C GLY A 84 8.16 14.25 6.09
N CYS A 85 9.08 14.87 5.34
CA CYS A 85 9.19 14.69 3.90
C CYS A 85 9.51 13.24 3.55
N LEU A 86 9.00 12.74 2.42
CA LEU A 86 9.39 11.44 1.90
C LEU A 86 10.80 11.54 1.32
N VAL A 87 11.69 10.68 1.79
CA VAL A 87 13.06 10.54 1.31
C VAL A 87 13.30 9.09 0.89
N ALA A 88 14.15 8.88 -0.11
CA ALA A 88 14.51 7.54 -0.54
C ALA A 88 15.06 6.74 0.64
N ARG A 89 14.63 5.49 0.77
CA ARG A 89 15.14 4.59 1.79
C ARG A 89 16.56 4.18 1.41
N GLU A 90 17.52 4.40 2.30
CA GLU A 90 18.86 3.86 2.13
C GLU A 90 18.78 2.32 2.15
N GLY A 91 19.41 1.69 1.15
CA GLY A 91 19.33 0.26 0.88
C GLY A 91 20.35 -0.57 1.65
#